data_AF-A0A1W6UCH0-F1
#
_entry.id   AF-A0A1W6UCH0-F1
#
_cell.length_a   1.000
_cell.length_b   1.000
_cell.length_c   1.000
_cell.angle_alpha   90.00
_cell.angle_beta   90.00
_cell.angle_gamma   90.00
#
_symmetry.space_group_name_H-M   'P 1'
#
loop_
_entity.id
_entity.type
_entity.pdbx_description
1 polymer ?
#
loop_
_entity_poly.entity_id
_entity_poly.type
_entity_poly.pdbx_seq_one_letter_code
_entity_poly.pdbx_strand_id
1 'polypeptide(L)'
;MEIESVDKGMEFIGLVTTVGTAVLSCLMAYYFTKRNRKAAEQNEAIIALKQKIDSVRMQPSKKSIHPHDIATVRYRISEKEYDALVQLHDKYSEAHRHAWAPNERGHVYMKDECVKPIRDVLAEMQEALKVK
;
A
#
# COMPACT_ATOMS: atom_id res chain seq x y z
N MET A 1 -22.65 -34.04 54.41
CA MET A 1 -22.54 -32.58 54.13
C MET A 1 -21.37 -32.38 53.18
N GLU A 2 -21.40 -32.99 51.99
CA GLU A 2 -20.28 -32.95 51.01
C GLU A 2 -20.75 -32.62 49.58
N ILE A 3 -22.05 -32.71 49.30
CA ILE A 3 -22.60 -32.52 47.95
C ILE A 3 -22.72 -31.01 47.60
N GLU A 4 -22.92 -30.14 48.59
CA GLU A 4 -23.05 -28.69 48.40
C GLU A 4 -21.73 -27.98 48.06
N SER A 5 -20.56 -28.56 48.39
CA SER A 5 -19.27 -27.92 48.11
C SER A 5 -18.81 -28.16 46.67
N VAL A 6 -19.19 -29.31 46.08
CA VAL A 6 -18.85 -29.68 44.71
C VAL A 6 -19.63 -28.84 43.69
N ASP A 7 -20.92 -28.59 43.96
CA ASP A 7 -21.80 -27.82 43.08
C ASP A 7 -21.37 -26.35 42.99
N LYS A 8 -21.01 -25.73 44.13
CA LYS A 8 -20.43 -24.37 44.18
C LYS A 8 -19.06 -24.29 43.49
N GLY A 9 -18.27 -25.36 43.53
CA GLY A 9 -17.00 -25.46 42.81
C GLY A 9 -17.18 -25.51 41.29
N MET A 10 -18.19 -26.24 40.81
CA MET A 10 -18.53 -26.31 39.38
C MET A 10 -19.08 -24.98 38.83
N GLU A 11 -19.95 -24.30 39.57
CA GLU A 11 -20.46 -22.97 39.18
C GLU A 11 -19.34 -21.93 39.11
N PHE A 12 -18.40 -21.95 40.05
CA PHE A 12 -17.25 -21.05 40.05
C PHE A 12 -16.32 -21.28 38.85
N ILE A 13 -16.05 -22.54 38.50
CA ILE A 13 -15.24 -22.89 37.32
C ILE A 13 -15.96 -22.47 36.03
N GLY A 14 -17.28 -22.67 35.94
CA GLY A 14 -18.11 -22.23 34.81
C GLY A 14 -18.11 -20.72 34.64
N LEU A 15 -18.22 -19.97 35.74
CA LEU A 15 -18.17 -18.50 35.71
C LEU A 15 -16.78 -17.99 35.26
N VAL A 16 -15.70 -18.54 35.84
CA VAL A 16 -14.33 -18.14 35.50
C VAL A 16 -13.98 -18.47 34.04
N THR A 17 -14.41 -19.61 33.52
CA THR A 17 -14.21 -19.96 32.10
C THR A 17 -15.03 -19.09 31.16
N THR A 18 -16.28 -18.77 31.50
CA THR A 18 -17.15 -17.90 30.67
C THR A 18 -16.63 -16.45 30.65
N VAL A 19 -16.23 -15.90 31.81
CA VAL A 19 -15.65 -14.56 31.89
C VAL A 19 -14.28 -14.53 31.21
N GLY A 20 -13.44 -15.55 31.42
CA GLY A 20 -12.13 -15.66 30.79
C GLY A 20 -12.20 -15.72 29.27
N THR A 21 -13.13 -16.52 28.72
CA THR A 21 -13.36 -16.61 27.28
C THR A 21 -13.95 -15.33 26.68
N ALA A 22 -14.85 -14.65 27.39
CA ALA A 22 -15.39 -13.35 26.96
C ALA A 22 -14.31 -12.27 26.89
N VAL A 23 -13.45 -12.17 27.91
CA VAL A 23 -12.32 -11.22 27.92
C VAL A 23 -11.32 -11.52 26.80
N LEU A 24 -10.98 -12.80 26.60
CA LEU A 24 -10.09 -13.20 25.52
C LEU A 24 -10.67 -12.88 24.13
N SER A 25 -11.97 -13.11 23.94
CA SER A 25 -12.68 -12.79 22.70
C SER A 25 -12.70 -11.29 22.42
N CYS A 26 -12.96 -10.46 23.44
CA CYS A 26 -12.90 -9.01 23.34
C CYS A 26 -11.50 -8.50 22.99
N LEU A 27 -10.45 -9.07 23.61
CA LEU A 27 -9.06 -8.73 23.29
C LEU A 27 -8.72 -9.10 21.83
N MET A 28 -9.08 -10.30 21.40
CA MET A 28 -8.85 -10.75 20.02
C MET A 28 -9.60 -9.87 19.01
N ALA A 29 -10.86 -9.53 19.29
CA ALA A 29 -11.64 -8.61 18.47
C ALA A 29 -10.98 -7.22 18.39
N TYR A 30 -10.54 -6.67 19.52
CA TYR A 30 -9.84 -5.38 19.56
C TYR A 30 -8.54 -5.39 18.74
N TYR A 31 -7.70 -6.42 18.92
CA TYR A 31 -6.45 -6.57 18.16
C TYR A 31 -6.73 -6.74 16.65
N PHE A 32 -7.76 -7.49 16.30
CA PHE A 32 -8.17 -7.69 14.90
C PHE A 32 -8.64 -6.39 14.26
N THR A 33 -9.53 -5.63 14.91
CA THR A 33 -10.00 -4.32 14.42
C THR A 33 -8.84 -3.35 14.27
N LYS A 34 -7.92 -3.30 15.24
CA LYS A 34 -6.73 -2.44 15.18
C LYS A 34 -5.80 -2.81 14.02
N ARG A 35 -5.58 -4.11 13.79
CA ARG A 35 -4.78 -4.61 12.67
C ARG A 35 -5.41 -4.26 11.33
N ASN A 36 -6.71 -4.48 11.17
CA ASN A 36 -7.43 -4.18 9.93
C ASN A 36 -7.41 -2.68 9.61
N ARG A 37 -7.57 -1.82 10.61
CA ARG A 37 -7.47 -0.37 10.42
C ARG A 37 -6.09 0.05 9.92
N LYS A 38 -5.02 -0.49 10.53
CA LYS A 38 -3.64 -0.19 10.09
C LYS A 38 -3.37 -0.68 8.66
N ALA A 39 -3.90 -1.85 8.30
CA ALA A 39 -3.81 -2.38 6.94
C ALA A 39 -4.59 -1.52 5.94
N ALA A 40 -5.80 -1.06 6.29
CA ALA A 40 -6.58 -0.15 5.47
C ALA A 40 -5.84 1.16 5.18
N GLU A 41 -5.28 1.82 6.20
CA GLU A 41 -4.50 3.04 6.03
C GLU A 41 -3.23 2.83 5.18
N GLN A 42 -2.60 1.65 5.25
CA GLN A 42 -1.48 1.29 4.37
C GLN A 42 -1.94 1.13 2.92
N ASN A 43 -3.06 0.45 2.71
CA ASN A 43 -3.63 0.20 1.40
C ASN A 43 -4.12 1.48 0.73
N GLU A 44 -4.69 2.44 1.46
CA GLU A 44 -5.12 3.73 0.93
C GLU A 44 -3.98 4.50 0.26
N ALA A 45 -2.81 4.58 0.92
CA ALA A 45 -1.64 5.25 0.34
C ALA A 45 -1.14 4.55 -0.94
N ILE A 46 -1.12 3.22 -0.93
CA ILE A 46 -0.71 2.41 -2.09
C ILE A 46 -1.69 2.58 -3.25
N ILE A 47 -2.99 2.57 -2.98
CA ILE A 47 -4.05 2.79 -3.98
C ILE A 47 -3.95 4.19 -4.58
N ALA A 48 -3.75 5.22 -3.76
CA ALA A 48 -3.58 6.59 -4.23
C ALA A 48 -2.38 6.73 -5.18
N LEU A 49 -1.24 6.11 -4.83
CA LEU A 49 -0.06 6.11 -5.70
C LEU A 49 -0.32 5.34 -7.01
N LYS A 50 -1.00 4.19 -6.96
CA LYS A 50 -1.40 3.44 -8.17
C LYS A 50 -2.28 4.26 -9.10
N GLN A 51 -3.30 4.94 -8.56
CA GLN A 51 -4.18 5.80 -9.35
C GLN A 51 -3.40 6.96 -10.00
N LYS A 52 -2.41 7.52 -9.30
CA LYS A 52 -1.53 8.54 -9.87
C LYS A 52 -0.67 7.97 -11.00
N ILE A 53 -0.07 6.79 -10.81
CA ILE A 53 0.67 6.06 -11.85
C ILE A 53 -0.20 5.81 -13.08
N ASP A 54 -1.41 5.30 -12.91
CA ASP A 54 -2.37 5.08 -14.00
C ASP A 54 -2.69 6.37 -14.74
N SER A 55 -2.94 7.45 -14.00
CA SER A 55 -3.22 8.74 -14.62
C SER A 55 -2.04 9.28 -15.43
N VAL A 56 -0.79 9.06 -14.98
CA VAL A 56 0.41 9.44 -15.72
C VAL A 56 0.60 8.53 -16.94
N ARG A 57 0.36 7.22 -16.80
CA ARG A 57 0.46 6.25 -17.90
C ARG A 57 -0.49 6.56 -19.06
N MET A 58 -1.70 7.03 -18.73
CA MET A 58 -2.69 7.48 -19.72
C MET A 58 -2.29 8.80 -20.40
N GLN A 59 -1.64 9.72 -19.67
CA GLN A 59 -1.27 11.06 -20.17
C GLN A 59 0.18 11.45 -19.78
N PRO A 60 1.20 10.75 -20.31
CA PRO A 60 2.59 10.92 -19.86
C PRO A 60 3.20 12.28 -20.26
N SER A 61 2.61 12.95 -21.26
CA SER A 61 2.98 14.28 -21.72
C SER A 61 2.36 15.44 -20.91
N LYS A 62 1.47 15.15 -19.95
CA LYS A 62 0.81 16.20 -19.15
C LYS A 62 1.06 16.07 -17.66
N LYS A 63 1.38 14.87 -17.20
CA LYS A 63 1.52 14.54 -15.77
C LYS A 63 2.86 13.85 -15.55
N SER A 64 3.38 13.97 -14.34
CA SER A 64 4.59 13.27 -13.92
C SER A 64 4.46 12.73 -12.50
N ILE A 65 5.31 11.74 -12.17
CA ILE A 65 5.44 11.22 -10.82
C ILE A 65 6.66 11.85 -10.18
N HIS A 66 6.47 12.51 -9.04
CA HIS A 66 7.54 13.15 -8.32
C HIS A 66 8.11 12.23 -7.22
N PRO A 67 9.36 12.45 -6.79
CA PRO A 67 9.96 11.68 -5.68
C PRO A 67 9.11 11.70 -4.39
N HIS A 68 8.41 12.81 -4.13
CA HIS A 68 7.54 12.93 -2.96
C HIS A 68 6.37 11.95 -2.99
N ASP A 69 5.88 11.58 -4.19
CA ASP A 69 4.78 10.61 -4.35
C ASP A 69 5.24 9.23 -3.93
N ILE A 70 6.47 8.86 -4.29
CA ILE A 70 7.09 7.59 -3.89
C ILE A 70 7.33 7.56 -2.38
N ALA A 71 7.78 8.67 -1.81
CA ALA A 71 8.04 8.77 -0.37
C ALA A 71 6.78 8.52 0.49
N THR A 72 5.56 8.74 -0.04
CA THR A 72 4.31 8.51 0.70
C THR A 72 4.13 7.05 1.15
N VAL A 73 4.73 6.09 0.42
CA VAL A 73 4.61 4.66 0.73
C VAL A 73 5.80 4.09 1.50
N ARG A 74 6.85 4.88 1.78
CA ARG A 74 8.12 4.41 2.40
C ARG A 74 7.94 3.57 3.66
N TYR A 75 7.06 4.00 4.56
CA TYR A 75 6.78 3.30 5.83
C TYR A 75 5.52 2.40 5.77
N ARG A 76 4.96 2.24 4.56
CA ARG A 76 3.73 1.46 4.30
C ARG A 76 4.04 0.13 3.60
N ILE A 77 5.16 0.04 2.88
CA ILE A 77 5.69 -1.18 2.24
C ILE A 77 7.00 -1.62 2.91
N SER A 78 7.53 -2.80 2.55
CA SER A 78 8.85 -3.23 3.04
C SER A 78 9.96 -2.41 2.39
N GLU A 79 11.12 -2.32 3.06
CA GLU A 79 12.29 -1.59 2.56
C GLU A 79 12.73 -2.10 1.19
N LYS A 80 12.76 -3.42 0.98
CA LYS A 80 13.07 -4.03 -0.32
C LYS A 80 12.07 -3.63 -1.42
N GLU A 81 10.77 -3.58 -1.10
CA GLU A 81 9.74 -3.13 -2.05
C GLU A 81 9.90 -1.64 -2.37
N TYR A 82 10.27 -0.83 -1.36
CA TYR A 82 10.53 0.59 -1.52
C TYR A 82 11.76 0.85 -2.38
N ASP A 83 12.88 0.17 -2.13
CA ASP A 83 14.11 0.33 -2.91
C ASP A 83 13.90 -0.04 -4.38
N ALA A 84 13.15 -1.13 -4.65
CA ALA A 84 12.77 -1.50 -6.01
C ALA A 84 11.90 -0.42 -6.67
N LEU A 85 10.95 0.16 -5.93
CA LEU A 85 10.10 1.24 -6.43
C LEU A 85 10.89 2.52 -6.72
N VAL A 86 11.89 2.86 -5.89
CA VAL A 86 12.80 3.99 -6.12
C VAL A 86 13.63 3.77 -7.38
N GLN A 87 14.20 2.57 -7.58
CA GLN A 87 14.94 2.26 -8.81
C GLN A 87 14.08 2.37 -10.07
N LEU A 88 12.81 1.93 -10.01
CA LEU A 88 11.87 2.10 -11.11
C LEU A 88 11.53 3.58 -11.35
N HIS A 89 11.37 4.37 -10.29
CA HIS A 89 11.16 5.82 -10.39
C HIS A 89 12.36 6.55 -11.00
N ASP A 90 13.58 6.14 -10.68
CA ASP A 90 14.79 6.70 -11.28
C ASP A 90 14.86 6.42 -12.78
N LYS A 91 14.61 5.17 -13.20
CA LYS A 91 14.49 4.79 -14.62
C LYS A 91 13.41 5.60 -15.34
N TYR A 92 12.25 5.75 -14.71
CA TYR A 92 11.17 6.59 -15.24
C TYR A 92 11.63 8.04 -15.40
N SER A 93 12.29 8.61 -14.40
CA SER A 93 12.73 9.99 -14.39
C SER A 93 13.80 10.26 -15.46
N GLU A 94 14.71 9.32 -15.68
CA GLU A 94 15.70 9.36 -16.76
C GLU A 94 15.02 9.33 -18.13
N ALA A 95 14.15 8.33 -18.36
CA ALA A 95 13.43 8.20 -19.61
C ALA A 95 12.57 9.45 -19.90
N HIS A 96 11.87 9.98 -18.88
CA HIS A 96 11.03 11.16 -19.01
C HIS A 96 11.84 12.41 -19.35
N ARG A 97 13.02 12.58 -18.75
CA ARG A 97 13.92 13.71 -19.06
C ARG A 97 14.39 13.70 -20.52
N HIS A 98 14.70 12.53 -21.06
CA HIS A 98 15.17 12.38 -22.44
C HIS A 98 14.03 12.34 -23.49
N ALA A 99 12.79 12.26 -23.04
CA ALA A 99 11.62 12.18 -23.91
C ALA A 99 11.25 13.52 -24.56
N TRP A 100 11.66 14.65 -24.00
CA TRP A 100 11.27 15.97 -24.49
C TRP A 100 12.21 16.48 -25.59
N ALA A 101 11.63 16.92 -26.71
CA ALA A 101 12.36 17.55 -27.81
C ALA A 101 11.52 18.68 -28.45
N PRO A 102 12.15 19.71 -29.03
CA PRO A 102 11.45 20.72 -29.83
C PRO A 102 11.09 20.15 -31.21
N ASN A 103 9.90 20.49 -31.73
CA ASN A 103 9.52 20.18 -33.13
C ASN A 103 10.03 21.26 -34.10
N GLU A 104 9.75 21.07 -35.39
CA GLU A 104 10.10 22.02 -36.46
C GLU A 104 9.55 23.44 -36.25
N ARG A 105 8.52 23.60 -35.41
CA ARG A 105 7.89 24.87 -35.05
C ARG A 105 8.36 25.41 -33.68
N GLY A 106 9.32 24.74 -33.04
CA GLY A 106 9.87 25.11 -31.74
C GLY A 106 8.99 24.72 -30.53
N HIS A 107 7.87 24.01 -30.72
CA HIS A 107 7.07 23.52 -29.61
C HIS A 107 7.72 22.29 -28.99
N VAL A 108 7.82 22.28 -27.65
CA VAL A 108 8.35 21.12 -26.91
C VAL A 108 7.27 20.05 -26.83
N TYR A 109 7.61 18.85 -27.29
CA TYR A 109 6.75 17.69 -27.27
C TYR A 109 7.51 16.46 -26.77
N MET A 110 6.76 15.46 -26.36
CA MET A 110 7.29 14.17 -25.98
C MET A 110 7.47 13.32 -27.25
N LYS A 111 8.68 12.82 -27.49
CA LYS A 111 9.00 11.94 -28.61
C LYS A 111 8.19 10.65 -28.52
N ASP A 112 7.53 10.26 -29.61
CA ASP A 112 6.65 9.09 -29.65
C ASP A 112 7.39 7.79 -29.30
N GLU A 113 8.65 7.68 -29.72
CA GLU A 113 9.54 6.55 -29.38
C GLU A 113 9.78 6.39 -27.87
N CYS A 114 9.66 7.47 -27.09
CA CYS A 114 9.83 7.47 -25.64
C CYS A 114 8.52 7.17 -24.89
N VAL A 115 7.36 7.26 -25.55
CA VAL A 115 6.05 7.04 -24.91
C VAL A 115 5.90 5.59 -24.44
N LYS A 116 6.27 4.61 -25.28
CA LYS A 116 6.16 3.20 -24.93
C LYS A 116 7.10 2.81 -23.76
N PRO A 117 8.41 3.09 -23.80
CA PRO A 117 9.30 2.81 -22.67
C PRO A 117 8.82 3.41 -21.34
N ILE A 118 8.28 4.63 -21.37
CA ILE A 118 7.76 5.28 -20.17
C ILE A 118 6.51 4.59 -19.64
N ARG A 119 5.60 4.17 -20.52
CA ARG A 119 4.41 3.39 -20.13
C ARG A 119 4.80 2.04 -19.53
N ASP A 120 5.82 1.39 -20.08
CA ASP A 120 6.29 0.08 -19.62
C ASP A 120 6.87 0.20 -18.19
N VAL A 121 7.74 1.18 -17.93
CA VAL A 121 8.27 1.43 -16.57
C VAL A 121 7.15 1.80 -15.59
N LEU A 122 6.17 2.60 -16.01
CA LEU A 122 5.02 2.94 -15.17
C LEU A 122 4.15 1.71 -14.85
N ALA A 123 4.01 0.77 -15.79
CA ALA A 123 3.32 -0.49 -15.54
C ALA A 123 4.08 -1.35 -14.51
N GLU A 124 5.40 -1.46 -14.63
CA GLU A 124 6.25 -2.14 -13.64
C GLU A 124 6.12 -1.52 -12.24
N MET A 125 6.10 -0.17 -12.14
CA MET A 125 5.87 0.53 -10.88
C MET A 125 4.50 0.20 -10.26
N GLN A 126 3.46 0.08 -11.09
CA GLN A 126 2.11 -0.26 -10.65
C GLN A 126 2.02 -1.69 -10.13
N GLU A 127 2.71 -2.64 -10.78
CA GLU A 127 2.78 -4.05 -10.39
C GLU A 127 3.61 -4.26 -9.12
N ALA A 128 4.68 -3.47 -8.93
CA ALA A 128 5.51 -3.50 -7.72
C ALA A 128 4.72 -3.11 -6.46
N LEU A 129 3.69 -2.27 -6.61
CA LEU A 129 2.80 -1.88 -5.52
C LEU A 129 1.79 -2.99 -5.22
N LYS A 130 1.96 -3.72 -4.11
CA LYS A 130 1.02 -4.76 -3.68
C LYS A 130 0.14 -4.25 -2.53
N VAL A 131 -1.17 -4.43 -2.67
CA VAL A 131 -2.16 -4.16 -1.61
C VAL A 131 -2.17 -5.38 -0.68
N LYS A 132 -2.13 -5.17 0.63
CA LYS A 132 -1.98 -6.23 1.65
C LYS A 132 -3.29 -6.59 2.36
#